data_AF-A0A0D6KCW4-F1
#
_entry.id   AF-A0A0D6KCW4-F1
#
_cell.length_a   1.000
_cell.length_b   1.000
_cell.length_c   1.000
_cell.angle_alpha   90.00
_cell.angle_beta   90.00
_cell.angle_gamma   90.00
#
_symmetry.space_group_name_H-M   'P 1'
#
loop_
_entity.id
_entity.type
_entity.pdbx_description
1 polymer ?
#
loop_
_entity_poly.entity_id
_entity_poly.type
_entity_poly.pdbx_seq_one_letter_code
_entity_poly.pdbx_strand_id
1 'polypeptide(L)'
;MKPIGYYTAYTPGDEGLLAEMQEAWGAQFQKLNNTERLWMIVKLAEDVCAEQEDDIRASVEEAMVRLDELSTSDKLGLIEALVNQAKSPA
;
A
#
# COMPACT_ATOMS: atom_id res chain seq x y z
N MET A 1 -12.95 4.41 9.55
CA MET A 1 -11.73 3.65 9.23
C MET A 1 -12.06 2.16 9.29
N LYS A 2 -11.48 1.33 8.41
CA LYS A 2 -11.75 -0.11 8.36
C LYS A 2 -10.57 -0.88 8.99
N PRO A 3 -10.79 -2.01 9.67
CA PRO A 3 -9.72 -2.78 10.30
C PRO A 3 -8.86 -3.53 9.27
N ILE A 4 -7.68 -4.02 9.66
CA ILE A 4 -6.75 -4.77 8.81
C ILE A 4 -7.41 -5.95 8.10
N GLY A 5 -8.25 -6.72 8.80
CA GLY A 5 -8.99 -7.86 8.23
C GLY A 5 -10.06 -7.50 7.20
N TYR A 6 -10.37 -6.21 7.00
CA TYR A 6 -11.17 -5.78 5.84
C TYR A 6 -10.33 -5.79 4.56
N TYR A 7 -9.02 -5.53 4.67
CA TYR A 7 -8.13 -5.31 3.53
C TYR A 7 -7.27 -6.52 3.16
N THR A 8 -7.16 -7.48 4.08
CA THR A 8 -6.35 -8.71 3.96
C THR A 8 -7.20 -9.93 4.28
N ALA A 9 -6.65 -11.14 4.11
CA ALA A 9 -7.30 -12.38 4.52
C ALA A 9 -7.27 -12.64 6.03
N TYR A 10 -6.76 -11.70 6.84
CA TYR A 10 -6.64 -11.87 8.30
C TYR A 10 -8.01 -11.96 8.97
N THR A 11 -8.19 -12.99 9.78
CA THR A 11 -9.36 -13.20 10.64
C THR A 11 -8.98 -13.15 12.12
N PRO A 12 -9.88 -12.67 13.00
CA PRO A 12 -9.61 -12.65 14.44
C PRO A 12 -9.32 -14.06 14.98
N GLY A 13 -8.16 -14.22 15.60
CA GLY A 13 -7.67 -15.52 16.09
C GLY A 13 -6.55 -16.11 15.23
N ASP A 14 -6.28 -15.55 14.05
CA ASP A 14 -5.09 -15.91 13.27
C ASP A 14 -3.82 -15.47 14.00
N GLU A 15 -2.78 -16.29 13.89
CA GLU A 15 -1.44 -16.02 14.39
C GLU A 15 -0.52 -15.49 13.26
N GLY A 16 0.65 -14.96 13.62
CA GLY A 16 1.67 -14.49 12.68
C GLY A 16 1.68 -12.97 12.45
N LEU A 17 2.38 -12.53 11.39
CA LEU A 17 2.77 -11.13 11.24
C LEU A 17 1.60 -10.14 11.25
N LEU A 18 0.46 -10.45 10.62
CA LEU A 18 -0.71 -9.55 10.61
C LEU A 18 -1.34 -9.40 12.02
N ALA A 19 -1.28 -10.45 12.85
CA ALA A 19 -1.71 -10.41 14.24
C ALA A 19 -0.77 -9.53 15.08
N GLU A 20 0.54 -9.73 14.92
CA GLU A 20 1.59 -8.94 15.59
C GLU A 20 1.48 -7.45 15.23
N MET A 21 1.29 -7.13 13.95
CA MET A 21 1.10 -5.74 13.49
C MET A 21 -0.17 -5.11 14.10
N GLN A 22 -1.28 -5.84 14.18
CA GLN A 22 -2.50 -5.37 14.80
C GLN A 22 -2.33 -5.11 16.30
N GLU A 23 -1.63 -6.00 17.01
CA GLU A 23 -1.34 -5.83 18.44
C GLU A 23 -0.45 -4.59 18.68
N ALA A 24 0.65 -4.51 17.93
CA ALA A 24 1.63 -3.44 18.05
C ALA A 24 1.03 -2.08 17.68
N TRP A 25 0.32 -1.99 16.56
CA TRP A 25 -0.04 -0.71 15.93
C TRP A 25 -1.55 -0.39 15.90
N GLY A 26 -2.36 -1.34 16.36
CA GLY A 26 -3.81 -1.26 16.40
C GLY A 26 -4.46 -1.75 15.11
N ALA A 27 -5.70 -2.21 15.20
CA ALA A 27 -6.45 -2.79 14.07
C ALA A 27 -6.63 -1.85 12.87
N GLN A 28 -6.51 -0.53 13.07
CA GLN A 28 -6.59 0.48 12.01
C GLN A 28 -5.25 1.20 11.81
N PHE A 29 -4.15 0.63 12.33
CA PHE A 29 -2.82 1.25 12.36
C PHE A 29 -2.82 2.64 12.99
N GLN A 30 -3.72 2.90 13.94
CA GLN A 30 -3.92 4.22 14.53
C GLN A 30 -2.74 4.67 15.41
N LYS A 31 -1.88 3.75 15.86
CA LYS A 31 -0.68 4.08 16.63
C LYS A 31 0.50 4.52 15.76
N LEU A 32 0.43 4.32 14.44
CA LEU A 32 1.46 4.80 13.52
C LEU A 32 1.29 6.29 13.23
N ASN A 33 2.39 6.95 12.86
CA ASN A 33 2.34 8.26 12.24
C ASN A 33 2.30 8.15 10.70
N ASN A 34 2.12 9.27 10.01
CA ASN A 34 2.00 9.27 8.54
C ASN A 34 3.29 8.84 7.84
N THR A 35 4.46 9.19 8.38
CA THR A 35 5.76 8.78 7.81
C THR A 35 5.92 7.27 7.84
N GLU A 36 5.57 6.61 8.95
CA GLU A 36 5.62 5.15 9.08
C GLU A 36 4.65 4.47 8.12
N ARG A 37 3.41 4.97 8.02
CA ARG A 37 2.41 4.45 7.06
C ARG A 37 2.91 4.54 5.62
N LEU A 38 3.44 5.69 5.22
CA LEU A 38 3.97 5.90 3.86
C LEU A 38 5.20 5.04 3.59
N TRP A 39 6.09 4.90 4.56
CA TRP A 39 7.26 4.03 4.43
C TRP A 39 6.86 2.56 4.23
N MET A 40 5.88 2.07 5.00
CA MET A 40 5.34 0.72 4.83
C MET A 40 4.69 0.53 3.45
N ILE A 41 3.96 1.54 2.95
CA ILE A 41 3.38 1.49 1.59
C ILE A 41 4.48 1.32 0.55
N VAL A 42 5.57 2.09 0.63
CA VAL A 42 6.71 1.97 -0.31
C VAL A 42 7.30 0.57 -0.26
N LYS A 43 7.56 0.01 0.93
CA LYS A 43 8.18 -1.32 1.07
C LYS A 43 7.30 -2.46 0.59
N LEU A 44 5.99 -2.41 0.88
CA LEU A 44 5.06 -3.41 0.38
C LEU A 44 4.89 -3.31 -1.14
N ALA A 45 4.87 -2.10 -1.69
CA ALA A 45 4.77 -1.90 -3.14
C ALA A 45 6.04 -2.37 -3.87
N GLU A 46 7.23 -2.10 -3.32
CA GLU A 46 8.51 -2.60 -3.85
C GLU A 46 8.53 -4.14 -3.89
N ASP A 47 8.12 -4.81 -2.79
CA ASP A 47 8.09 -6.27 -2.68
C ASP A 47 7.12 -6.91 -3.69
N VAL A 48 5.88 -6.41 -3.78
CA VAL A 48 4.89 -6.89 -4.75
C VAL A 48 5.31 -6.62 -6.20
N CYS A 49 5.98 -5.49 -6.46
CA CYS A 49 6.48 -5.17 -7.79
C CYS A 49 7.61 -6.11 -8.22
N ALA A 50 8.45 -6.57 -7.29
CA ALA A 50 9.54 -7.50 -7.56
C ALA A 50 9.06 -8.90 -7.99
N GLU A 51 7.80 -9.24 -7.71
CA GLU A 51 7.15 -10.48 -8.16
C GLU A 51 6.58 -10.38 -9.59
N GLN A 52 6.55 -9.18 -10.19
CA GLN A 52 6.02 -8.99 -11.54
C GLN A 52 7.11 -9.23 -12.59
N GLU A 53 6.76 -9.91 -13.68
CA GLU A 53 7.70 -10.24 -14.77
C GLU A 53 7.67 -9.20 -15.91
N ASP A 54 6.67 -8.32 -15.94
CA ASP A 54 6.48 -7.36 -17.03
C ASP A 54 7.40 -6.14 -16.91
N ASP A 55 7.93 -5.70 -18.04
CA ASP A 55 8.69 -4.46 -18.13
C ASP A 55 7.80 -3.23 -17.92
N ILE A 56 8.35 -2.21 -17.24
CA ILE A 56 7.67 -0.93 -17.10
C ILE A 56 7.77 -0.15 -18.42
N ARG A 57 6.62 0.29 -18.93
CA ARG A 57 6.56 1.14 -20.13
C ARG A 57 7.29 2.46 -19.88
N ALA A 58 8.13 2.89 -20.81
CA ALA A 58 8.86 4.16 -20.73
C ALA A 58 7.94 5.37 -20.43
N SER A 59 6.74 5.41 -21.01
CA SER A 59 5.76 6.47 -20.74
C SER A 59 5.30 6.54 -19.27
N VAL A 60 5.34 5.42 -18.55
CA VAL A 60 5.03 5.37 -17.12
C VAL A 60 6.20 5.93 -16.32
N GLU A 61 7.44 5.56 -16.65
CA GLU A 61 8.64 6.12 -16.01
C GLU A 61 8.74 7.64 -16.22
N GLU A 62 8.49 8.11 -17.44
CA GLU A 62 8.46 9.54 -17.78
C GLU A 62 7.41 10.32 -16.95
N ALA A 63 6.28 9.70 -16.62
CA ALA A 63 5.31 10.31 -15.72
C ALA A 63 5.80 10.35 -14.26
N MET A 64 6.51 9.30 -13.80
CA MET A 64 6.99 9.19 -12.42
C MET A 64 8.14 10.15 -12.09
N VAL A 65 8.88 10.65 -13.08
CA VAL A 65 9.89 11.70 -12.84
C VAL A 65 9.28 13.09 -12.64
N ARG A 66 7.97 13.26 -12.88
CA ARG A 66 7.23 14.54 -12.75
C ARG A 66 6.28 14.56 -11.55
N LEU A 67 6.53 13.71 -10.55
CA LEU A 67 5.68 13.61 -9.35
C LEU A 67 5.63 14.90 -8.53
N ASP A 68 6.60 15.80 -8.67
CA ASP A 68 6.58 17.13 -8.05
C ASP A 68 5.43 18.02 -8.55
N GLU A 69 4.87 17.74 -9.73
CA GLU A 69 3.69 18.42 -10.27
C GLU A 69 2.39 18.05 -9.53
N LEU A 70 2.41 17.00 -8.72
CA LEU A 70 1.25 16.50 -7.99
C LEU A 70 1.26 16.96 -6.54
N SER A 71 0.08 17.35 -6.05
CA SER A 71 -0.10 17.60 -4.61
C SER A 71 0.02 16.30 -3.81
N THR A 72 0.27 16.40 -2.50
CA THR A 72 0.24 15.23 -1.61
C THR A 72 -1.12 14.53 -1.64
N SER A 73 -2.21 15.28 -1.79
CA SER A 73 -3.57 14.71 -1.89
C SER A 73 -3.73 13.87 -3.16
N ASP A 74 -3.26 14.37 -4.31
CA ASP A 74 -3.33 13.64 -5.57
C ASP A 74 -2.48 12.37 -5.53
N LYS A 75 -1.29 12.43 -4.94
CA LYS A 75 -0.43 11.27 -4.73
C LYS A 75 -1.12 10.18 -3.90
N LEU A 76 -1.76 10.56 -2.80
CA LEU A 76 -2.51 9.62 -1.95
C LEU A 76 -3.71 9.02 -2.69
N GLY A 77 -4.44 9.84 -3.45
CA GLY A 77 -5.57 9.37 -4.28
C GLY A 77 -5.12 8.41 -5.38
N LEU A 78 -3.99 8.67 -6.04
CA LEU A 78 -3.40 7.76 -7.03
C LEU A 78 -2.97 6.44 -6.40
N ILE A 79 -2.32 6.46 -5.22
CA ILE A 79 -1.96 5.22 -4.51
C ILE A 79 -3.21 4.39 -4.23
N GLU A 80 -4.28 5.00 -3.70
CA GLU A 80 -5.55 4.29 -3.44
C GLU A 80 -6.16 3.71 -4.73
N ALA A 81 -6.21 4.50 -5.81
CA ALA A 81 -6.75 4.06 -7.09
C ALA A 81 -5.96 2.87 -7.67
N LEU A 82 -4.63 2.96 -7.69
CA LEU A 82 -3.75 1.92 -8.23
C LEU A 82 -3.82 0.63 -7.40
N VAL A 83 -3.81 0.71 -6.07
CA VAL A 83 -3.95 -0.46 -5.20
C VAL A 83 -5.30 -1.16 -5.43
N ASN A 84 -6.38 -0.40 -5.60
CA ASN A 84 -7.69 -0.99 -5.88
C ASN A 84 -7.75 -1.68 -7.26
N GLN A 85 -7.10 -1.11 -8.28
CA GLN A 85 -7.00 -1.75 -9.59
C GLN A 85 -6.12 -3.01 -9.54
N ALA A 86 -4.98 -2.99 -8.84
CA ALA A 86 -4.12 -4.16 -8.70
C ALA A 86 -4.79 -5.33 -7.97
N LYS A 87 -5.73 -5.06 -7.04
CA LYS A 87 -6.52 -6.10 -6.36
C LYS A 87 -7.65 -6.69 -7.22
N SER A 88 -8.03 -6.01 -8.29
CA SER A 88 -9.13 -6.43 -9.16
C SER A 88 -8.53 -7.20 -10.34
N PRO A 89 -8.69 -8.54 -10.43
CA PRO A 89 -8.20 -9.26 -11.59
C PRO A 89 -8.92 -8.75 -12.85
N ALA A 90 -8.13 -8.45 -13.89
CA ALA A 90 -8.63 -8.18 -15.23
C ALA A 90 -9.23 -9.44 -15.87
#